data_AF-A0A351F2G9-F1
#
_entry.id   AF-A0A351F2G9-F1
#
_cell.length_a   1.000
_cell.length_b   1.000
_cell.length_c   1.000
_cell.angle_alpha   90.00
_cell.angle_beta   90.00
_cell.angle_gamma   90.00
#
_symmetry.space_group_name_H-M   'P 1'
#
loop_
_entity.id
_entity.type
_entity.pdbx_description
1 polymer ?
#
loop_
_entity_poly.entity_id
_entity_poly.type
_entity_poly.pdbx_seq_one_letter_code
_entity_poly.pdbx_strand_id
1 'polypeptide(L)'
;MFLSINFCDIAMWQVLLSWLLPFLIGLALGWLLWGKFKAKLKKKKNECDDLKQQIRKLETDLTKCKSVNNDHLGTIAILKGQLKEMEVGTAKLNTEDENAVQFGAGVKTSMFGSFTDDNLEVIEGIGPKMKEFLHKNGISNWASLSAKSPDYLKTLLEKEGAKYRIIDPSTWPKQAALAETGEWETLIDLQKTLDTGKKKDKHVSNDSKIERLLIKMGILKRWDQDDLKAIEGIGPKIEKLLHHEGIKTWRALAETSLDSLNRILDDAGSNFQLADPGTWPRQAKLAAEGNWEELEAYQEALKGGREVK
;
A
#
# COMPACT_ATOMS: atom_id res chain seq x y z
N MET A 1 66.01 46.15 41.14
CA MET A 1 65.26 47.42 41.01
C MET A 1 63.80 47.04 40.83
N PHE A 2 63.07 46.90 41.94
CA PHE A 2 61.67 46.49 41.92
C PHE A 2 60.83 47.68 41.47
N LEU A 3 60.13 47.59 40.34
CA LEU A 3 59.13 48.57 39.96
C LEU A 3 57.95 48.43 40.93
N SER A 4 57.91 49.29 41.95
CA SER A 4 56.73 49.49 42.79
C SER A 4 55.63 50.13 41.93
N ILE A 5 54.62 49.34 41.56
CA ILE A 5 53.40 49.89 40.95
C ILE A 5 52.62 50.58 42.07
N ASN A 6 52.65 51.91 42.09
CA ASN A 6 51.87 52.73 43.03
C ASN A 6 50.39 52.60 42.70
N PHE A 7 49.63 51.89 43.53
CA PHE A 7 48.16 51.74 43.40
C PHE A 7 47.38 53.06 43.57
N CYS A 8 48.03 54.15 43.96
CA CYS A 8 47.39 55.43 44.25
C CYS A 8 47.26 56.38 43.03
N ASP A 9 47.86 56.04 41.88
CA ASP A 9 47.75 56.81 40.62
C ASP A 9 46.74 56.21 39.62
N ILE A 10 46.05 55.14 40.00
CA ILE A 10 44.99 54.56 39.16
C ILE A 10 43.77 55.46 39.30
N ALA A 11 43.64 56.43 38.39
CA ALA A 11 42.46 57.28 38.29
C ALA A 11 41.21 56.40 38.32
N MET A 12 40.28 56.65 39.24
CA MET A 12 39.08 55.81 39.46
C MET A 12 38.27 55.55 38.18
N TRP A 13 38.41 56.40 37.17
CA TRP A 13 37.82 56.22 35.85
C TRP A 13 38.37 55.00 35.09
N GLN A 14 39.63 54.58 35.29
CA GLN A 14 40.21 53.37 34.67
C GLN A 14 39.60 52.08 35.23
N VAL A 15 39.29 52.04 36.54
CA VAL A 15 38.60 50.92 37.17
C VAL A 15 37.16 50.84 36.66
N LEU A 16 36.45 51.97 36.61
CA LEU A 16 35.10 52.03 36.02
C LEU A 16 35.09 51.60 34.56
N LEU A 17 36.05 52.05 33.75
CA LEU A 17 36.16 51.69 32.34
C LEU A 17 36.44 50.20 32.13
N SER A 18 37.25 49.59 33.01
CA SER A 18 37.59 48.16 32.97
C SER A 18 36.37 47.25 33.22
N TRP A 19 35.37 47.72 33.97
CA TRP A 19 34.11 47.00 34.21
C TRP A 19 33.02 47.36 33.19
N LEU A 20 32.98 48.62 32.73
CA LEU A 20 31.98 49.10 31.78
C LEU A 20 32.16 48.47 30.39
N LEU A 21 33.40 48.32 29.94
CA LEU A 21 33.71 47.80 28.61
C LEU A 21 33.22 46.34 28.39
N PRO A 22 33.53 45.35 29.25
CA PRO A 22 33.00 44.00 29.10
C PRO A 22 31.48 43.94 29.27
N PHE A 23 30.89 44.81 30.10
CA PHE A 23 29.43 44.89 30.25
C PHE A 23 28.74 45.35 28.95
N LEU A 24 29.26 46.40 28.31
CA LEU A 24 28.73 46.88 27.02
C LEU A 24 28.94 45.87 25.88
N ILE A 25 30.09 45.18 25.86
CA ILE A 25 30.34 44.08 24.91
C ILE A 25 29.36 42.93 25.15
N GLY A 26 29.09 42.57 26.41
CA GLY A 26 28.09 41.56 26.78
C GLY A 26 26.69 41.92 26.31
N LEU A 27 26.27 43.19 26.47
CA LEU A 27 24.99 43.68 25.95
C LEU A 27 24.93 43.65 24.42
N ALA A 28 25.99 44.07 23.73
CA ALA A 28 26.04 44.07 22.27
C ALA A 28 26.01 42.63 21.70
N LEU A 29 26.77 41.71 22.29
CA LEU A 29 26.76 40.28 21.94
C LEU A 29 25.40 39.65 22.25
N GLY A 30 24.81 39.96 23.40
CA GLY A 30 23.48 39.51 23.79
C GLY A 30 22.42 39.97 22.78
N TRP A 31 22.44 41.23 22.36
CA TRP A 31 21.54 41.78 21.35
C TRP A 31 21.70 41.09 19.99
N LEU A 32 22.94 40.86 19.54
CA LEU A 32 23.23 40.19 18.27
C LEU A 32 22.80 38.72 18.28
N LEU A 33 23.12 37.99 19.35
CA LEU A 33 22.74 36.58 19.50
C LEU A 33 21.22 36.44 19.61
N TRP A 34 20.56 37.31 20.39
CA TRP A 34 19.11 37.31 20.53
C TRP A 34 18.40 37.52 19.20
N GLY A 35 18.89 38.43 18.35
CA GLY A 35 18.38 38.63 16.99
C GLY A 35 18.46 37.37 16.13
N LYS A 36 19.61 36.68 16.14
CA LYS A 36 19.81 35.42 15.40
C LYS A 36 18.94 34.28 15.93
N PHE A 37 18.83 34.13 17.25
CA PHE A 37 17.97 33.11 17.86
C PHE A 37 16.50 33.37 17.59
N LYS A 38 16.04 34.63 17.67
CA LYS A 38 14.67 35.03 17.32
C LYS A 38 14.35 34.72 15.87
N ALA A 39 15.28 34.97 14.94
CA ALA A 39 15.11 34.63 13.53
C ALA A 39 15.01 33.11 13.31
N LYS A 40 15.88 32.30 13.95
CA LYS A 40 15.81 30.84 13.89
C LYS A 40 14.51 30.29 14.49
N LEU A 41 14.06 30.82 15.62
CA LEU A 41 12.78 30.45 16.24
C LEU A 41 11.60 30.79 15.34
N LYS A 42 11.60 31.96 14.70
CA LYS A 42 10.56 32.34 13.75
C LYS A 42 10.55 31.41 12.53
N LYS A 43 11.71 31.07 11.97
CA LYS A 43 11.82 30.11 10.86
C LYS A 43 11.28 28.74 11.24
N LYS A 44 11.70 28.20 12.40
CA LYS A 44 11.22 26.90 12.90
C LYS A 44 9.73 26.90 13.21
N LYS A 45 9.20 27.99 13.76
CA LYS A 45 7.76 28.16 13.97
C LYS A 45 6.99 28.13 12.64
N ASN A 46 7.46 28.87 11.63
CA ASN A 46 6.85 28.87 10.31
C ASN A 46 6.89 27.48 9.65
N GLU A 47 8.01 26.75 9.75
CA GLU A 47 8.13 25.36 9.25
C GLU A 47 7.12 24.44 9.96
N CYS A 48 6.96 24.54 11.28
CA CYS A 48 5.96 23.79 12.03
C CYS A 48 4.52 24.15 11.62
N ASP A 49 4.25 25.42 11.35
CA ASP A 49 2.91 25.87 10.94
C ASP A 49 2.58 25.41 9.51
N ASP A 50 3.55 25.44 8.60
CA ASP A 50 3.40 24.90 7.24
C ASP A 50 3.17 23.38 7.25
N LEU A 51 3.96 22.62 8.03
CA LEU A 51 3.76 21.19 8.19
C LEU A 51 2.38 20.86 8.77
N LYS A 52 1.90 21.64 9.75
CA LYS A 52 0.53 21.48 10.28
C LYS A 52 -0.53 21.76 9.23
N GLN A 53 -0.33 22.75 8.36
CA GLN A 53 -1.26 23.02 7.25
C GLN A 53 -1.26 21.88 6.23
N GLN A 54 -0.09 21.33 5.89
CA GLN A 54 0.01 20.17 5.01
C GLN A 54 -0.71 18.95 5.59
N ILE A 55 -0.52 18.65 6.88
CA ILE A 55 -1.23 17.55 7.56
C ILE A 55 -2.74 17.78 7.49
N ARG A 56 -3.24 18.97 7.81
CA ARG A 56 -4.68 19.28 7.73
C ARG A 56 -5.23 19.14 6.32
N LYS A 57 -4.47 19.55 5.31
CA LYS A 57 -4.86 19.40 3.90
C LYS A 57 -4.96 17.93 3.52
N LEU A 58 -3.94 17.13 3.86
CA LEU A 58 -3.94 15.69 3.63
C LEU A 58 -5.08 14.99 4.37
N GLU A 59 -5.36 15.36 5.62
CA GLU A 59 -6.51 14.85 6.38
C GLU A 59 -7.83 15.20 5.70
N THR A 60 -7.97 16.42 5.18
CA THR A 60 -9.17 16.87 4.46
C THR A 60 -9.34 16.14 3.12
N ASP A 61 -8.25 15.95 2.39
CA ASP A 61 -8.28 15.22 1.11
C ASP A 61 -8.58 13.73 1.35
N LEU A 62 -8.08 13.16 2.46
CA LEU A 62 -8.36 11.80 2.89
C LEU A 62 -9.83 11.63 3.32
N THR A 63 -10.41 12.57 4.06
CA THR A 63 -11.83 12.51 4.43
C THR A 63 -12.74 12.68 3.22
N LYS A 64 -12.39 13.58 2.28
CA LYS A 64 -13.09 13.70 1.00
C LYS A 64 -13.03 12.40 0.20
N CYS A 65 -11.85 11.80 0.07
CA CYS A 65 -11.66 10.53 -0.64
C CYS A 65 -12.49 9.41 0.01
N LYS A 66 -12.49 9.32 1.35
CA LYS A 66 -13.34 8.36 2.08
C LYS A 66 -14.82 8.60 1.87
N SER A 67 -15.28 9.86 1.85
CA SER A 67 -16.68 10.20 1.57
C SER A 67 -17.09 9.75 0.18
N VAL A 68 -16.29 10.10 -0.84
CA VAL A 68 -16.53 9.70 -2.23
C VAL A 68 -16.57 8.17 -2.35
N ASN A 69 -15.66 7.46 -1.68
CA ASN A 69 -15.67 6.00 -1.63
C ASN A 69 -16.97 5.46 -1.00
N ASN A 70 -17.44 6.05 0.10
CA ASN A 70 -18.70 5.65 0.73
C ASN A 70 -19.91 5.94 -0.17
N ASP A 71 -19.92 7.05 -0.91
CA ASP A 71 -20.97 7.39 -1.85
C ASP A 71 -21.00 6.40 -3.03
N HIS A 72 -19.84 5.99 -3.53
CA HIS A 72 -19.71 4.92 -4.52
C HIS A 72 -20.20 3.58 -3.98
N LEU A 73 -19.84 3.22 -2.74
CA LEU A 73 -20.35 2.00 -2.09
C LEU A 73 -21.88 2.02 -1.97
N GLY A 74 -22.46 3.17 -1.62
CA GLY A 74 -23.91 3.36 -1.58
C GLY A 74 -24.56 3.21 -2.96
N THR A 75 -23.96 3.79 -4.00
CA THR A 75 -24.43 3.68 -5.39
C THR A 75 -24.37 2.24 -5.88
N ILE A 76 -23.30 1.52 -5.55
CA ILE A 76 -23.15 0.09 -5.85
C ILE A 76 -24.22 -0.74 -5.14
N ALA A 77 -24.54 -0.44 -3.88
CA ALA A 77 -25.60 -1.14 -3.15
C ALA A 77 -26.98 -0.93 -3.80
N ILE A 78 -27.26 0.28 -4.26
CA ILE A 78 -28.51 0.61 -4.98
C ILE A 78 -28.57 -0.13 -6.32
N LEU A 79 -27.49 -0.09 -7.10
CA LEU A 79 -27.40 -0.79 -8.40
C LEU A 79 -27.55 -2.31 -8.24
N LYS A 80 -26.94 -2.89 -7.19
CA LYS A 80 -27.13 -4.31 -6.85
C LYS A 80 -28.58 -4.63 -6.47
N GLY A 81 -29.26 -3.73 -5.77
CA GLY A 81 -30.69 -3.85 -5.48
C GLY A 81 -31.53 -3.88 -6.76
N GLN A 82 -31.28 -2.95 -7.68
CA GLN A 82 -31.96 -2.88 -8.98
C GLN A 82 -31.65 -4.09 -9.87
N LEU A 83 -30.42 -4.59 -9.83
CA LEU A 83 -30.03 -5.82 -10.53
C LEU A 83 -30.83 -7.01 -10.01
N LYS A 84 -30.93 -7.16 -8.68
CA LYS A 84 -31.72 -8.22 -8.05
C LYS A 84 -33.21 -8.12 -8.38
N GLU A 85 -33.76 -6.92 -8.47
CA GLU A 85 -35.16 -6.70 -8.90
C GLU A 85 -35.37 -7.09 -10.37
N MET A 86 -34.40 -6.79 -11.25
CA MET A 86 -34.42 -7.24 -12.65
C MET A 86 -34.23 -8.76 -12.77
N GLU A 87 -33.34 -9.35 -11.98
CA GLU A 87 -33.09 -10.80 -11.92
C GLU A 87 -34.32 -11.57 -11.45
N VAL A 88 -35.03 -11.08 -10.42
CA VAL A 88 -36.30 -11.63 -9.96
C VAL A 88 -37.40 -11.47 -11.01
N GLY A 89 -37.33 -10.41 -11.83
CA GLY A 89 -38.18 -10.23 -13.01
C GLY A 89 -37.91 -11.27 -14.11
N THR A 90 -36.65 -11.63 -14.34
CA THR A 90 -36.24 -12.66 -15.31
C THR A 90 -36.41 -14.09 -14.79
N ALA A 91 -36.29 -14.32 -13.48
CA ALA A 91 -36.46 -15.62 -12.84
C ALA A 91 -37.93 -16.10 -12.83
N LYS A 92 -38.89 -15.19 -13.01
CA LYS A 92 -40.30 -15.56 -13.25
C LYS A 92 -40.55 -16.18 -14.64
N LEU A 93 -39.54 -16.24 -15.51
CA LEU A 93 -39.65 -16.83 -16.86
C LEU A 93 -38.86 -18.13 -17.06
N ASN A 94 -37.93 -18.48 -16.18
CA ASN A 94 -37.13 -19.71 -16.32
C ASN A 94 -37.02 -20.43 -14.97
N THR A 95 -37.96 -21.35 -14.72
CA THR A 95 -37.80 -22.41 -13.72
C THR A 95 -37.16 -23.62 -14.40
N GLU A 96 -35.95 -23.97 -13.98
CA GLU A 96 -35.47 -25.32 -13.61
C GLU A 96 -33.93 -25.38 -13.70
N ASP A 97 -33.29 -25.76 -12.58
CA ASP A 97 -31.90 -26.22 -12.38
C ASP A 97 -30.73 -25.29 -12.82
N GLU A 98 -29.68 -24.97 -12.04
CA GLU A 98 -28.95 -25.71 -11.01
C GLU A 98 -28.35 -24.80 -9.91
N ASN A 99 -27.99 -25.43 -8.78
CA ASN A 99 -27.33 -24.84 -7.61
C ASN A 99 -25.83 -24.53 -7.85
N ALA A 100 -25.41 -23.29 -7.57
CA ALA A 100 -24.04 -22.98 -7.15
C ALA A 100 -24.05 -21.74 -6.24
N VAL A 101 -23.68 -21.94 -4.98
CA VAL A 101 -23.56 -20.89 -3.95
C VAL A 101 -22.27 -20.10 -4.21
N GLN A 102 -22.39 -18.84 -4.66
CA GLN A 102 -21.28 -17.88 -4.66
C GLN A 102 -21.41 -16.93 -3.47
N PHE A 103 -20.52 -17.07 -2.50
CA PHE A 103 -20.24 -16.07 -1.48
C PHE A 103 -18.75 -15.71 -1.57
N GLY A 104 -18.44 -14.48 -2.02
CA GLY A 104 -17.06 -13.98 -2.15
C GLY A 104 -16.86 -12.83 -3.15
N ALA A 105 -17.75 -12.67 -4.14
CA ALA A 105 -17.57 -11.71 -5.24
C ALA A 105 -17.67 -10.21 -4.84
N GLY A 106 -18.15 -9.91 -3.64
CA GLY A 106 -18.44 -8.53 -3.21
C GLY A 106 -17.21 -7.65 -2.97
N VAL A 107 -16.11 -8.24 -2.49
CA VAL A 107 -14.88 -7.54 -2.07
C VAL A 107 -13.89 -7.41 -3.25
N LYS A 108 -13.77 -8.45 -4.08
CA LYS A 108 -12.87 -8.46 -5.23
C LYS A 108 -13.25 -7.40 -6.28
N THR A 109 -14.54 -7.16 -6.53
CA THR A 109 -14.98 -6.12 -7.50
C THR A 109 -14.57 -4.70 -7.12
N SER A 110 -14.48 -4.34 -5.82
CA SER A 110 -14.03 -2.99 -5.42
C SER A 110 -12.51 -2.80 -5.57
N MET A 111 -11.74 -3.89 -5.55
CA MET A 111 -10.29 -3.89 -5.68
C MET A 111 -9.84 -3.44 -7.08
N PHE A 112 -10.56 -3.91 -8.11
CA PHE A 112 -10.27 -3.63 -9.52
C PHE A 112 -10.93 -2.36 -10.06
N GLY A 113 -11.91 -1.79 -9.34
CA GLY A 113 -12.50 -0.47 -9.67
C GLY A 113 -11.51 0.70 -9.57
N SER A 114 -10.29 0.45 -9.09
CA SER A 114 -9.17 1.39 -9.10
C SER A 114 -8.57 1.61 -10.49
N PHE A 115 -8.80 0.70 -11.44
CA PHE A 115 -8.34 0.85 -12.82
C PHE A 115 -9.36 1.64 -13.65
N THR A 116 -8.90 2.69 -14.33
CA THR A 116 -9.65 3.40 -15.35
C THR A 116 -9.69 2.61 -16.66
N ASP A 117 -10.76 2.75 -17.44
CA ASP A 117 -11.01 2.06 -18.71
C ASP A 117 -9.95 2.33 -19.80
N ASP A 118 -9.20 3.43 -19.66
CA ASP A 118 -8.06 3.80 -20.49
C ASP A 118 -6.72 3.13 -20.07
N ASN A 119 -6.73 2.34 -19.00
CA ASN A 119 -5.52 1.70 -18.50
C ASN A 119 -5.20 0.41 -19.25
N LEU A 120 -4.67 0.53 -20.46
CA LEU A 120 -4.25 -0.62 -21.27
C LEU A 120 -3.08 -1.42 -20.65
N GLU A 121 -2.39 -0.89 -19.63
CA GLU A 121 -1.29 -1.61 -18.99
C GLU A 121 -1.75 -2.82 -18.17
N VAL A 122 -3.06 -2.98 -17.90
CA VAL A 122 -3.60 -4.19 -17.26
C VAL A 122 -3.45 -5.43 -18.15
N ILE A 123 -3.28 -5.26 -19.45
CA ILE A 123 -3.19 -6.33 -20.45
C ILE A 123 -1.74 -6.85 -20.56
N GLU A 124 -1.55 -8.15 -20.49
CA GLU A 124 -0.25 -8.80 -20.64
C GLU A 124 0.36 -8.49 -22.02
N GLY A 125 1.64 -8.12 -22.06
CA GLY A 125 2.32 -7.67 -23.28
C GLY A 125 2.21 -6.17 -23.58
N ILE A 126 1.33 -5.42 -22.93
CA ILE A 126 1.20 -3.96 -23.13
C ILE A 126 1.90 -3.18 -22.00
N GLY A 127 3.12 -2.70 -22.24
CA GLY A 127 3.82 -1.78 -21.32
C GLY A 127 3.54 -0.29 -21.63
N PRO A 128 4.12 0.66 -20.87
CA PRO A 128 3.91 2.10 -21.05
C PRO A 128 4.13 2.59 -22.49
N LYS A 129 5.21 2.13 -23.14
CA LYS A 129 5.51 2.47 -24.54
C LYS A 129 4.50 1.90 -25.52
N MET A 130 3.95 0.72 -25.25
CA MET A 130 2.95 0.10 -26.10
C MET A 130 1.59 0.78 -25.91
N LYS A 131 1.22 1.12 -24.67
CA LYS A 131 0.05 1.95 -24.38
C LYS A 131 0.11 3.27 -25.17
N GLU A 132 1.22 4.00 -25.11
CA GLU A 132 1.42 5.24 -25.85
C GLU A 132 1.29 5.04 -27.38
N PHE A 133 1.88 3.96 -27.91
CA PHE A 133 1.75 3.59 -29.31
C PHE A 133 0.28 3.34 -29.71
N LEU A 134 -0.46 2.58 -28.92
CA LEU A 134 -1.87 2.28 -29.16
C LEU A 134 -2.72 3.56 -29.11
N HIS A 135 -2.48 4.43 -28.14
CA HIS A 135 -3.16 5.73 -28.02
C HIS A 135 -2.95 6.59 -29.27
N LYS A 136 -1.72 6.68 -29.76
CA LYS A 136 -1.38 7.42 -30.99
C LYS A 136 -2.14 6.88 -32.22
N ASN A 137 -2.49 5.60 -32.22
CA ASN A 137 -3.24 4.94 -33.28
C ASN A 137 -4.75 4.82 -33.00
N GLY A 138 -5.28 5.61 -32.06
CA GLY A 138 -6.71 5.67 -31.77
C GLY A 138 -7.27 4.48 -30.97
N ILE A 139 -6.40 3.70 -30.34
CA ILE A 139 -6.76 2.62 -29.42
C ILE A 139 -6.39 3.09 -28.01
N SER A 140 -7.31 3.77 -27.34
CA SER A 140 -7.05 4.45 -26.06
C SER A 140 -7.73 3.85 -24.85
N ASN A 141 -8.57 2.84 -25.03
CA ASN A 141 -9.30 2.16 -23.94
C ASN A 141 -9.60 0.70 -24.27
N TRP A 142 -10.04 -0.06 -23.27
CA TRP A 142 -10.31 -1.49 -23.42
C TRP A 142 -11.32 -1.79 -24.53
N ALA A 143 -12.42 -1.03 -24.61
CA ALA A 143 -13.44 -1.18 -25.66
C ALA A 143 -12.87 -1.02 -27.08
N SER A 144 -12.02 -0.01 -27.29
CA SER A 144 -11.40 0.24 -28.59
C SER A 144 -10.40 -0.87 -28.98
N LEU A 145 -9.80 -1.54 -28.00
CA LEU A 145 -8.83 -2.62 -28.19
C LEU A 145 -9.51 -3.99 -28.35
N SER A 146 -10.56 -4.27 -27.58
CA SER A 146 -11.36 -5.50 -27.65
C SER A 146 -12.04 -5.64 -29.01
N ALA A 147 -12.44 -4.51 -29.61
CA ALA A 147 -13.04 -4.46 -30.95
C ALA A 147 -12.04 -4.71 -32.10
N LYS A 148 -10.73 -4.82 -31.85
CA LYS A 148 -9.73 -5.07 -32.91
C LYS A 148 -9.46 -6.56 -33.10
N SER A 149 -9.19 -6.96 -34.34
CA SER A 149 -8.69 -8.30 -34.61
C SER A 149 -7.17 -8.39 -34.34
N PRO A 150 -6.67 -9.57 -33.94
CA PRO A 150 -5.23 -9.83 -33.84
C PRO A 150 -4.44 -9.46 -35.10
N ASP A 151 -4.99 -9.76 -36.28
CA ASP A 151 -4.34 -9.47 -37.57
C ASP A 151 -4.22 -7.96 -37.81
N TYR A 152 -5.26 -7.19 -37.47
CA TYR A 152 -5.20 -5.74 -37.54
C TYR A 152 -4.10 -5.17 -36.62
N LEU A 153 -4.00 -5.67 -35.39
CA LEU A 153 -2.97 -5.23 -34.44
C LEU A 153 -1.56 -5.60 -34.92
N LYS A 154 -1.40 -6.80 -35.48
CA LYS A 154 -0.12 -7.27 -36.02
C LYS A 154 0.34 -6.41 -37.21
N THR A 155 -0.55 -6.15 -38.17
CA THR A 155 -0.25 -5.28 -39.32
C THR A 155 0.06 -3.84 -38.88
N LEU A 156 -0.63 -3.32 -37.87
CA LEU A 156 -0.36 -2.01 -37.28
C LEU A 156 1.04 -1.93 -36.66
N LEU A 157 1.45 -2.96 -35.91
CA LEU A 157 2.78 -3.07 -35.29
C LEU A 157 3.90 -3.18 -36.34
N GLU A 158 3.69 -3.99 -37.37
CA GLU A 158 4.67 -4.20 -38.45
C GLU A 158 4.94 -2.93 -39.25
N LYS A 159 3.91 -2.09 -39.46
CA LYS A 159 4.01 -0.82 -40.18
C LYS A 159 4.90 0.21 -39.46
N GLU A 160 4.91 0.21 -38.12
CA GLU A 160 5.70 1.18 -37.34
C GLU A 160 7.19 0.81 -37.29
N GLY A 161 7.54 -0.48 -37.38
CA GLY A 161 8.92 -0.89 -37.61
C GLY A 161 9.32 -2.26 -37.07
N ALA A 162 10.52 -2.69 -37.46
CA ALA A 162 11.05 -4.03 -37.18
C ALA A 162 11.10 -4.39 -35.69
N LYS A 163 11.25 -3.40 -34.80
CA LYS A 163 11.30 -3.61 -33.34
C LYS A 163 10.01 -4.20 -32.75
N TYR A 164 8.87 -4.04 -33.42
CA TYR A 164 7.59 -4.54 -32.94
C TYR A 164 7.25 -5.94 -33.45
N ARG A 165 8.03 -6.51 -34.39
CA ARG A 165 7.77 -7.85 -34.97
C ARG A 165 7.87 -9.00 -33.97
N ILE A 166 8.56 -8.78 -32.85
CA ILE A 166 8.74 -9.77 -31.79
C ILE A 166 7.50 -9.83 -30.89
N ILE A 167 6.61 -8.84 -30.98
CA ILE A 167 5.44 -8.72 -30.12
C ILE A 167 4.27 -9.46 -30.76
N ASP A 168 3.68 -10.38 -30.01
CA ASP A 168 2.45 -11.07 -30.41
C ASP A 168 1.21 -10.43 -29.75
N PRO A 169 0.34 -9.77 -30.52
CA PRO A 169 -0.89 -9.17 -30.01
C PRO A 169 -2.07 -10.14 -29.93
N SER A 170 -1.89 -11.44 -30.22
CA SER A 170 -2.96 -12.44 -30.33
C SER A 170 -3.94 -12.49 -29.16
N THR A 171 -3.44 -12.21 -27.95
CA THR A 171 -4.24 -12.27 -26.72
C THR A 171 -4.79 -10.91 -26.27
N TRP A 172 -4.36 -9.79 -26.87
CA TRP A 172 -4.71 -8.45 -26.40
C TRP A 172 -6.21 -8.14 -26.51
N PRO A 173 -6.90 -8.45 -27.62
CA PRO A 173 -8.34 -8.17 -27.73
C PRO A 173 -9.16 -8.94 -26.69
N LYS A 174 -8.85 -10.22 -26.47
CA LYS A 174 -9.53 -11.07 -25.47
C LYS A 174 -9.31 -10.54 -24.05
N GLN A 175 -8.07 -10.17 -23.72
CA GLN A 175 -7.78 -9.58 -22.41
C GLN A 175 -8.48 -8.24 -22.20
N ALA A 176 -8.53 -7.40 -23.24
CA ALA A 176 -9.25 -6.13 -23.21
C ALA A 176 -10.77 -6.35 -23.01
N ALA A 177 -11.36 -7.34 -23.68
CA ALA A 177 -12.76 -7.68 -23.50
C ALA A 177 -13.08 -8.09 -22.05
N LEU A 178 -12.24 -8.94 -21.45
CA LEU A 178 -12.40 -9.34 -20.05
C LEU A 178 -12.25 -8.16 -19.08
N ALA A 179 -11.33 -7.23 -19.35
CA ALA A 179 -11.18 -6.01 -18.55
C ALA A 179 -12.39 -5.07 -18.71
N GLU A 180 -12.93 -4.95 -19.93
CA GLU A 180 -14.13 -4.16 -20.25
C GLU A 180 -15.38 -4.70 -19.56
N THR A 181 -15.57 -6.03 -19.52
CA THR A 181 -16.69 -6.66 -18.81
C THR A 181 -16.49 -6.77 -17.30
N GLY A 182 -15.29 -6.46 -16.81
CA GLY A 182 -14.93 -6.59 -15.39
C GLY A 182 -14.75 -8.04 -14.93
N GLU A 183 -14.51 -8.98 -15.85
CA GLU A 183 -14.21 -10.39 -15.56
C GLU A 183 -12.76 -10.58 -15.10
N TRP A 184 -12.42 -9.92 -13.99
CA TRP A 184 -11.05 -9.82 -13.48
C TRP A 184 -10.46 -11.17 -13.05
N GLU A 185 -11.26 -12.06 -12.46
CA GLU A 185 -10.79 -13.41 -12.09
C GLU A 185 -10.41 -14.22 -13.33
N THR A 186 -11.30 -14.27 -14.33
CA THR A 186 -11.03 -14.90 -15.63
C THR A 186 -9.79 -14.31 -16.31
N LEU A 187 -9.60 -12.99 -16.22
CA LEU A 187 -8.44 -12.31 -16.77
C LEU A 187 -7.14 -12.66 -16.02
N ILE A 188 -7.17 -12.72 -14.70
CA ILE A 188 -6.04 -13.15 -13.86
C ILE A 188 -5.64 -14.59 -14.21
N ASP A 189 -6.61 -15.50 -14.28
CA ASP A 189 -6.37 -16.90 -14.62
C ASP A 189 -5.80 -17.03 -16.03
N LEU A 190 -6.38 -16.31 -16.99
CA LEU A 190 -5.82 -16.23 -18.34
C LEU A 190 -4.36 -15.78 -18.28
N GLN A 191 -4.03 -14.69 -17.59
CA GLN A 191 -2.66 -14.18 -17.49
C GLN A 191 -1.69 -15.16 -16.81
N LYS A 192 -2.14 -15.93 -15.81
CA LYS A 192 -1.33 -16.96 -15.16
C LYS A 192 -0.96 -18.12 -16.09
N THR A 193 -1.77 -18.37 -17.12
CA THR A 193 -1.49 -19.37 -18.16
C THR A 193 -0.61 -18.84 -19.30
N LEU A 194 -0.52 -17.52 -19.48
CA LEU A 194 0.30 -16.92 -20.52
C LEU A 194 1.79 -17.00 -20.15
N ASP A 195 2.55 -17.83 -20.87
CA ASP A 195 4.01 -17.85 -20.72
C ASP A 195 4.63 -16.63 -21.40
N THR A 196 5.15 -15.70 -20.59
CA THR A 196 5.79 -14.47 -21.07
C THR A 196 7.30 -14.60 -21.20
N GLY A 197 7.86 -15.80 -21.07
CA GLY A 197 9.29 -16.06 -21.26
C GLY A 197 10.20 -15.39 -20.22
N LYS A 198 9.65 -14.84 -19.13
CA LYS A 198 10.45 -14.43 -17.96
C LYS A 198 10.91 -15.70 -17.24
N LYS A 199 12.23 -15.86 -17.04
CA LYS A 199 12.77 -16.91 -16.18
C LYS A 199 12.00 -16.90 -14.87
N LYS A 200 11.32 -18.01 -14.57
CA LYS A 200 10.73 -18.25 -13.25
C LYS A 200 11.89 -18.41 -12.27
N ASP A 201 12.24 -17.33 -11.57
CA ASP A 201 13.13 -17.45 -10.42
C ASP A 201 12.46 -18.38 -9.40
N LYS A 202 13.23 -19.27 -8.76
CA LYS A 202 12.72 -20.30 -7.85
C LYS A 202 11.94 -19.76 -6.63
N HIS A 203 11.90 -18.44 -6.44
CA HIS A 203 11.18 -17.74 -5.37
C HIS A 203 10.13 -16.73 -5.87
N VAL A 204 9.85 -16.65 -7.17
CA VAL A 204 8.88 -15.69 -7.71
C VAL A 204 7.56 -16.41 -7.97
N SER A 205 6.53 -16.00 -7.23
CA SER A 205 5.15 -16.46 -7.35
C SER A 205 4.61 -16.29 -8.78
N ASN A 206 3.70 -17.19 -9.17
CA ASN A 206 3.07 -17.24 -10.49
C ASN A 206 1.97 -16.17 -10.62
N ASP A 207 2.29 -14.91 -10.38
CA ASP A 207 1.30 -13.84 -10.36
C ASP A 207 1.06 -13.26 -11.75
N SER A 208 -0.21 -13.04 -12.03
CA SER A 208 -0.69 -12.23 -13.15
C SER A 208 -0.13 -10.81 -13.08
N LYS A 209 -0.10 -10.12 -14.22
CA LYS A 209 0.30 -8.71 -14.25
C LYS A 209 -0.63 -7.83 -13.44
N ILE A 210 -1.91 -8.16 -13.39
CA ILE A 210 -2.90 -7.46 -12.56
C ILE A 210 -2.53 -7.56 -11.09
N GLU A 211 -2.25 -8.75 -10.56
CA GLU A 211 -1.82 -8.92 -9.17
C GLU A 211 -0.56 -8.09 -8.87
N ARG A 212 0.43 -8.07 -9.78
CA ARG A 212 1.62 -7.22 -9.62
C ARG A 212 1.28 -5.73 -9.59
N LEU A 213 0.35 -5.27 -10.43
CA LEU A 213 -0.09 -3.87 -10.45
C LEU A 213 -0.81 -3.51 -9.15
N LEU A 214 -1.70 -4.39 -8.66
CA LEU A 214 -2.40 -4.19 -7.40
C LEU A 214 -1.42 -4.11 -6.21
N ILE A 215 -0.39 -4.95 -6.19
CA ILE A 215 0.67 -4.88 -5.17
C ILE A 215 1.44 -3.57 -5.27
N LYS A 216 1.80 -3.16 -6.50
CA LYS A 216 2.48 -1.88 -6.73
C LYS A 216 1.64 -0.69 -6.28
N MET A 217 0.32 -0.79 -6.41
CA MET A 217 -0.65 0.22 -5.95
C MET A 217 -0.95 0.11 -4.45
N GLY A 218 -0.40 -0.89 -3.74
CA GLY A 218 -0.63 -1.12 -2.32
C GLY A 218 -2.04 -1.65 -2.00
N ILE A 219 -2.77 -2.10 -3.01
CA ILE A 219 -4.14 -2.60 -2.90
C ILE A 219 -4.12 -4.05 -2.41
N LEU A 220 -3.25 -4.88 -3.00
CA LEU A 220 -3.03 -6.26 -2.57
C LEU A 220 -1.76 -6.34 -1.72
N LYS A 221 -1.85 -6.87 -0.50
CA LYS A 221 -0.67 -7.11 0.34
C LYS A 221 -0.01 -8.41 -0.10
N ARG A 222 1.27 -8.32 -0.47
CA ARG A 222 2.14 -9.49 -0.62
C ARG A 222 3.02 -9.59 0.61
N TRP A 223 3.05 -10.80 1.18
CA TRP A 223 3.98 -11.15 2.23
C TRP A 223 5.13 -11.93 1.64
N ASP A 224 6.35 -11.64 2.10
CA ASP A 224 7.49 -12.51 1.80
C ASP A 224 7.25 -13.88 2.45
N GLN A 225 7.85 -14.93 1.89
CA GLN A 225 7.75 -16.26 2.48
C GLN A 225 8.18 -16.22 3.95
N ASP A 226 7.34 -16.76 4.83
CA ASP A 226 7.55 -16.80 6.28
C ASP A 226 7.55 -15.43 7.00
N ASP A 227 7.09 -14.36 6.34
CA ASP A 227 6.82 -13.07 7.00
C ASP A 227 5.64 -13.22 7.97
N LEU A 228 5.91 -13.20 9.29
CA LEU A 228 4.89 -13.44 10.31
C LEU A 228 3.91 -12.28 10.45
N LYS A 229 4.19 -11.10 9.89
CA LYS A 229 3.23 -9.99 9.86
C LYS A 229 2.07 -10.25 8.90
N ALA A 230 2.12 -11.34 8.11
CA ALA A 230 0.97 -11.88 7.39
C ALA A 230 -0.20 -12.28 8.33
N ILE A 231 0.11 -12.52 9.59
CA ILE A 231 -0.83 -12.97 10.61
C ILE A 231 -1.40 -11.75 11.34
N GLU A 232 -2.72 -11.57 11.30
CA GLU A 232 -3.39 -10.50 12.01
C GLU A 232 -3.15 -10.63 13.52
N GLY A 233 -2.67 -9.53 14.12
CA GLY A 233 -2.23 -9.47 15.50
C GLY A 233 -0.71 -9.52 15.68
N ILE A 234 0.05 -9.91 14.65
CA ILE A 234 1.52 -9.91 14.68
C ILE A 234 2.06 -8.64 14.00
N GLY A 235 2.50 -7.68 14.81
CA GLY A 235 3.25 -6.52 14.33
C GLY A 235 4.77 -6.74 14.32
N PRO A 236 5.57 -5.80 13.77
CA PRO A 236 7.03 -5.94 13.67
C PRO A 236 7.76 -6.23 14.98
N LYS A 237 7.22 -5.77 16.12
CA LYS A 237 7.79 -6.05 17.45
C LYS A 237 7.54 -7.49 17.90
N ILE A 238 6.34 -8.02 17.61
CA ILE A 238 5.95 -9.39 17.95
C ILE A 238 6.69 -10.36 17.03
N GLU A 239 6.76 -10.08 15.72
CA GLU A 239 7.57 -10.87 14.79
C GLU A 239 9.03 -10.96 15.26
N LYS A 240 9.64 -9.83 15.63
CA LYS A 240 11.02 -9.81 16.14
C LYS A 240 11.17 -10.64 17.42
N LEU A 241 10.19 -10.59 18.32
CA LEU A 241 10.17 -11.40 19.54
C LEU A 241 10.07 -12.90 19.20
N LEU A 242 9.13 -13.29 18.35
CA LEU A 242 8.97 -14.68 17.92
C LEU A 242 10.22 -15.21 17.22
N HIS A 243 10.86 -14.40 16.38
CA HIS A 243 12.12 -14.74 15.73
C HIS A 243 13.27 -14.96 16.73
N HIS A 244 13.31 -14.20 17.83
CA HIS A 244 14.27 -14.38 18.92
C HIS A 244 14.07 -15.73 19.62
N GLU A 245 12.81 -16.14 19.81
CA GLU A 245 12.43 -17.44 20.37
C GLU A 245 12.50 -18.60 19.35
N GLY A 246 13.02 -18.35 18.15
CA GLY A 246 13.23 -19.38 17.12
C GLY A 246 12.01 -19.68 16.24
N ILE A 247 10.88 -19.03 16.47
CA ILE A 247 9.67 -19.14 15.64
C ILE A 247 9.82 -18.19 14.46
N LYS A 248 10.37 -18.70 13.34
CA LYS A 248 10.73 -17.90 12.16
C LYS A 248 9.93 -18.22 10.90
N THR A 249 9.04 -19.20 10.96
CA THR A 249 8.28 -19.68 9.81
C THR A 249 6.81 -19.78 10.15
N TRP A 250 5.95 -19.66 9.14
CA TRP A 250 4.51 -19.85 9.33
C TRP A 250 4.22 -21.23 9.90
N ARG A 251 4.97 -22.25 9.45
CA ARG A 251 4.83 -23.62 9.98
C ARG A 251 5.24 -23.73 11.44
N ALA A 252 6.37 -23.13 11.83
CA ALA A 252 6.78 -23.13 13.24
C ALA A 252 5.76 -22.41 14.11
N LEU A 253 5.21 -21.29 13.65
CA LEU A 253 4.15 -20.56 14.37
C LEU A 253 2.86 -21.38 14.47
N ALA A 254 2.47 -22.08 13.41
CA ALA A 254 1.30 -22.96 13.39
C ALA A 254 1.42 -24.15 14.36
N GLU A 255 2.63 -24.68 14.55
CA GLU A 255 2.93 -25.78 15.45
C GLU A 255 3.16 -25.33 16.90
N THR A 256 3.32 -24.04 17.14
CA THR A 256 3.54 -23.51 18.49
C THR A 256 2.23 -23.49 19.28
N SER A 257 2.22 -24.10 20.46
CA SER A 257 1.03 -24.14 21.32
C SER A 257 0.69 -22.75 21.87
N LEU A 258 -0.61 -22.52 22.10
CA LEU A 258 -1.11 -21.27 22.67
C LEU A 258 -0.45 -20.94 24.02
N ASP A 259 -0.26 -21.94 24.88
CA ASP A 259 0.42 -21.77 26.18
C ASP A 259 1.89 -21.33 26.04
N SER A 260 2.56 -21.74 24.97
CA SER A 260 3.94 -21.31 24.71
C SER A 260 3.97 -19.88 24.18
N LEU A 261 3.03 -19.52 23.30
CA LEU A 261 2.90 -18.14 22.80
C LEU A 261 2.57 -17.16 23.94
N ASN A 262 1.64 -17.52 24.83
CA ASN A 262 1.32 -16.70 26.00
C ASN A 262 2.55 -16.49 26.90
N ARG A 263 3.29 -17.57 27.22
CA ARG A 263 4.53 -17.47 28.02
C ARG A 263 5.57 -16.55 27.37
N ILE A 264 5.79 -16.67 26.06
CA ILE A 264 6.72 -15.80 25.32
C ILE A 264 6.31 -14.32 25.44
N LEU A 265 5.01 -14.01 25.29
CA LEU A 265 4.51 -12.64 25.39
C LEU A 265 4.61 -12.10 26.83
N ASP A 266 4.32 -12.93 27.83
CA ASP A 266 4.41 -12.57 29.24
C ASP A 266 5.85 -12.31 29.67
N ASP A 267 6.79 -13.19 29.29
CA ASP A 267 8.22 -13.06 29.59
C ASP A 267 8.85 -11.83 28.93
N ALA A 268 8.33 -11.43 27.76
CA ALA A 268 8.75 -10.22 27.05
C ALA A 268 8.26 -8.91 27.71
N GLY A 269 7.33 -9.01 28.67
CA GLY A 269 6.92 -7.93 29.55
C GLY A 269 5.72 -7.09 29.08
N SER A 270 5.44 -6.02 29.82
CA SER A 270 4.19 -5.26 29.73
C SER A 270 3.85 -4.67 28.35
N ASN A 271 4.85 -4.50 27.49
CA ASN A 271 4.66 -4.00 26.12
C ASN A 271 3.86 -4.95 25.20
N PHE A 272 3.70 -6.22 25.59
CA PHE A 272 3.07 -7.26 24.78
C PHE A 272 1.71 -7.74 25.32
N GLN A 273 1.28 -7.26 26.50
CA GLN A 273 0.07 -7.71 27.20
C GLN A 273 -1.25 -7.50 26.45
N LEU A 274 -1.27 -6.59 25.46
CA LEU A 274 -2.46 -6.35 24.64
C LEU A 274 -2.58 -7.34 23.47
N ALA A 275 -1.49 -8.04 23.13
CA ALA A 275 -1.50 -9.05 22.09
C ALA A 275 -2.29 -10.29 22.54
N ASP A 276 -3.06 -10.85 21.62
CA ASP A 276 -3.82 -12.09 21.85
C ASP A 276 -3.40 -13.11 20.79
N PRO A 277 -2.63 -14.14 21.17
CA PRO A 277 -2.15 -15.14 20.23
C PRO A 277 -3.19 -16.19 19.83
N GLY A 278 -4.42 -16.14 20.34
CA GLY A 278 -5.43 -17.19 20.19
C GLY A 278 -5.69 -17.63 18.75
N THR A 279 -5.60 -16.71 17.79
CA THR A 279 -5.84 -16.99 16.36
C THR A 279 -4.58 -17.22 15.54
N TRP A 280 -3.39 -16.90 16.08
CA TRP A 280 -2.14 -16.89 15.32
C TRP A 280 -1.76 -18.26 14.75
N PRO A 281 -1.84 -19.38 15.50
CA PRO A 281 -1.47 -20.69 14.96
C PRO A 281 -2.36 -21.11 13.77
N ARG A 282 -3.67 -20.82 13.83
CA ARG A 282 -4.60 -21.16 12.75
C ARG A 282 -4.33 -20.34 11.50
N GLN A 283 -4.16 -19.03 11.64
CA GLN A 283 -3.79 -18.14 10.54
C GLN A 283 -2.45 -18.58 9.91
N ALA A 284 -1.46 -18.90 10.75
CA ALA A 284 -0.14 -19.33 10.28
C ALA A 284 -0.19 -20.68 9.56
N LYS A 285 -1.08 -21.58 9.96
CA LYS A 285 -1.32 -22.83 9.24
C LYS A 285 -1.85 -22.55 7.82
N LEU A 286 -2.86 -21.70 7.69
CA LEU A 286 -3.41 -21.32 6.37
C LEU A 286 -2.34 -20.67 5.48
N ALA A 287 -1.51 -19.79 6.05
CA ALA A 287 -0.38 -19.20 5.33
C ALA A 287 0.67 -20.24 4.90
N ALA A 288 1.03 -21.18 5.78
CA ALA A 288 1.99 -22.25 5.51
C ALA A 288 1.51 -23.24 4.43
N GLU A 289 0.20 -23.44 4.33
CA GLU A 289 -0.45 -24.28 3.32
C GLU A 289 -0.70 -23.53 2.00
N GLY A 290 -0.52 -22.19 2.00
CA GLY A 290 -0.78 -21.34 0.84
C GLY A 290 -2.26 -21.05 0.60
N ASN A 291 -3.14 -21.33 1.58
CA ASN A 291 -4.58 -21.09 1.51
C ASN A 291 -4.90 -19.61 1.79
N TRP A 292 -4.39 -18.72 0.94
CA TRP A 292 -4.49 -17.27 1.13
C TRP A 292 -5.92 -16.73 1.09
N GLU A 293 -6.78 -17.30 0.25
CA GLU A 293 -8.20 -16.91 0.20
C GLU A 293 -8.93 -17.28 1.49
N GLU A 294 -8.65 -18.48 2.04
CA GLU A 294 -9.22 -18.92 3.31
C GLU A 294 -8.67 -18.10 4.49
N LEU A 295 -7.39 -17.74 4.44
CA LEU A 295 -6.78 -16.84 5.43
C LEU A 295 -7.43 -15.46 5.42
N GLU A 296 -7.63 -14.87 4.23
CA GLU A 296 -8.28 -13.57 4.07
C GLU A 296 -9.72 -13.61 4.61
N ALA A 297 -10.50 -14.61 4.19
CA ALA A 297 -11.86 -14.80 4.69
C ALA A 297 -11.90 -15.01 6.21
N TYR A 298 -10.92 -15.73 6.79
CA TYR A 298 -10.81 -15.89 8.23
C TYR A 298 -10.50 -14.56 8.92
N GLN A 299 -9.56 -13.77 8.40
CA GLN A 299 -9.17 -12.46 8.94
C GLN A 299 -10.32 -11.43 8.86
N GLU A 300 -11.11 -11.41 7.79
CA GLU A 300 -12.29 -10.54 7.68
C GLU A 300 -13.34 -10.82 8.76
N ALA A 301 -13.42 -12.07 9.23
CA ALA A 301 -14.31 -12.46 10.32
C ALA A 301 -13.73 -12.13 11.72
N LEU A 302 -12.44 -11.76 11.82
CA LEU A 302 -11.81 -11.38 13.09
C LEU A 302 -12.09 -9.91 13.41
N LYS A 303 -12.06 -9.59 14.71
CA LYS A 303 -12.10 -8.22 15.20
C LYS A 303 -10.79 -7.88 15.90
N GLY A 304 -9.82 -7.37 15.15
CA GLY A 304 -8.50 -7.02 15.66
C GLY A 304 -7.70 -8.25 16.09
N GLY A 305 -7.75 -9.31 15.29
CA GLY A 305 -7.04 -10.57 15.51
C GLY A 305 -7.73 -11.54 16.48
N ARG A 306 -8.95 -11.25 16.94
CA ARG A 306 -9.71 -12.06 17.89
C ARG A 306 -11.01 -12.56 17.27
N GLU A 307 -11.40 -13.78 17.61
CA GLU A 307 -12.70 -14.32 17.22
C GLU A 307 -13.83 -13.49 17.86
N VAL A 308 -14.82 -13.14 17.06
CA VAL A 308 -16.02 -12.44 17.55
C VAL A 308 -16.87 -13.46 18.31
N LYS A 309 -16.91 -13.34 19.63
CA LYS A 309 -17.82 -14.11 20.50
C LYS A 309 -19.23 -13.54 20.45
#